data_AF-A0A1M7KYQ5-F1
#
_entry.id   AF-A0A1M7KYQ5-F1
#
_cell.length_a   1.000
_cell.length_b   1.000
_cell.length_c   1.000
_cell.angle_alpha   90.00
_cell.angle_beta   90.00
_cell.angle_gamma   90.00
#
_symmetry.space_group_name_H-M   'P 1'
#
loop_
_entity.id
_entity.type
_entity.pdbx_description
1 polymer ?
#
loop_
_entity_poly.entity_id
_entity_poly.type
_entity_poly.pdbx_seq_one_letter_code
_entity_poly.pdbx_strand_id
1 'polypeptide(L)'
;MCGNAQIENIGKDKTDETKKAINMVPQEPIKVQEGKCWDFFVDLPEFDRTKVNKNLVKQAMLLEPLFEFSGSCAGCGETAYVRLVSQLREP
;
A
#
# COMPACT_ATOMS: atom_id res chain seq x y z
N MET A 1 -1.79 0.31 11.14
CA MET A 1 -1.11 -0.30 12.31
C MET A 1 -1.38 -1.79 12.52
N CYS A 2 -2.31 -2.44 11.80
CA CYS A 2 -2.60 -3.88 12.02
C CYS A 2 -1.42 -4.84 11.70
N GLY A 3 -0.38 -4.37 11.02
CA GLY A 3 0.84 -5.16 10.78
C GLY A 3 0.79 -6.12 9.58
N ASN A 4 -0.35 -6.28 8.91
CA ASN A 4 -0.50 -7.23 7.79
C ASN A 4 0.57 -7.05 6.69
N ALA A 5 0.92 -5.80 6.36
CA ALA A 5 1.95 -5.51 5.36
C ALA A 5 3.36 -6.05 5.70
N GLN A 6 3.72 -6.16 6.99
CA GLN A 6 4.98 -6.78 7.42
C GLN A 6 4.88 -8.32 7.43
N ILE A 7 3.70 -8.85 7.80
CA ILE A 7 3.46 -10.29 7.91
C ILE A 7 3.58 -10.94 6.52
N GLU A 8 2.89 -10.38 5.53
CA GLU A 8 2.85 -10.87 4.15
C GLU A 8 4.12 -10.54 3.35
N ASN A 9 5.01 -9.71 3.89
CA ASN A 9 6.23 -9.30 3.21
C ASN A 9 7.21 -10.48 3.04
N ILE A 10 7.56 -10.77 1.78
CA ILE A 10 8.52 -11.80 1.40
C ILE A 10 9.94 -11.27 1.15
N GLY A 11 10.13 -9.95 1.12
CA GLY A 11 11.41 -9.32 0.86
C GLY A 11 12.32 -9.38 2.08
N LYS A 12 13.43 -10.12 1.99
CA LYS A 12 14.44 -10.21 3.04
C LYS A 12 15.60 -9.28 2.74
N ASP A 13 16.17 -8.68 3.77
CA ASP A 13 17.42 -7.93 3.64
C ASP A 13 18.58 -8.89 3.34
N LYS A 14 19.51 -8.46 2.48
CA LYS A 14 20.67 -9.28 2.06
C LYS A 14 21.82 -9.28 3.07
N THR A 15 21.82 -8.29 3.97
CA THR A 15 22.86 -8.04 4.97
C THR A 15 22.43 -8.44 6.38
N ASP A 16 21.14 -8.35 6.70
CA ASP A 16 20.59 -8.66 8.02
C ASP A 16 19.29 -9.47 7.91
N GLU A 17 19.37 -10.79 8.12
CA GLU A 17 18.24 -11.71 7.97
C GLU A 17 17.07 -11.43 8.93
N THR A 18 17.29 -10.64 9.98
CA THR A 18 16.23 -10.24 10.93
C THR A 18 15.33 -9.16 10.36
N LYS A 19 15.76 -8.46 9.30
CA LYS A 19 15.03 -7.37 8.67
C LYS A 19 14.32 -7.81 7.39
N LYS A 20 13.08 -7.34 7.25
CA LYS A 20 12.29 -7.46 6.02
C LYS A 20 12.25 -6.13 5.27
N ALA A 21 11.63 -6.11 4.08
CA ALA A 21 11.44 -4.87 3.32
C ALA A 21 10.47 -3.89 3.99
N ILE A 22 9.55 -4.35 4.84
CA ILE A 22 8.66 -3.51 5.64
C ILE A 22 8.76 -3.96 7.11
N ASN A 23 9.09 -3.03 8.01
CA ASN A 23 9.24 -3.27 9.44
C ASN A 23 8.43 -2.26 10.27
N MET A 24 7.75 -2.74 11.29
CA MET A 24 6.94 -1.96 12.21
C MET A 24 7.83 -1.27 13.22
N VAL A 25 7.67 0.05 13.33
CA VAL A 25 8.37 0.90 14.29
C VAL A 25 7.37 1.84 14.98
N PRO A 26 7.69 2.42 16.15
CA PRO A 26 6.85 3.43 16.78
C PRO A 26 6.57 4.60 15.84
N GLN A 27 5.34 5.12 15.83
CA GLN A 27 4.91 6.15 14.86
C GLN A 27 5.52 7.53 15.14
N GLU A 28 5.59 7.93 16.41
CA GLU A 28 6.04 9.28 16.82
C GLU A 28 7.38 9.72 16.22
N PRO A 29 8.46 8.92 16.23
CA PRO A 29 9.74 9.34 15.67
C PRO A 29 9.72 9.55 14.14
N ILE A 30 8.82 8.87 13.42
CA ILE A 30 8.79 8.90 11.94
C ILE A 30 7.68 9.78 11.36
N LYS A 31 6.65 10.14 12.15
CA LYS A 31 5.43 10.80 11.69
C LYS A 31 5.67 12.06 10.85
N VAL A 32 6.59 12.92 11.29
CA VAL A 32 6.88 14.20 10.60
C VAL A 32 7.62 13.97 9.30
N GLN A 33 8.55 13.02 9.26
CA GLN A 33 9.30 12.70 8.06
C GLN A 33 8.40 12.02 7.02
N GLU A 34 7.67 10.98 7.42
CA GLU A 34 6.76 10.24 6.54
C GLU A 34 5.62 11.12 6.03
N GLY A 35 5.17 12.11 6.81
CA GLY A 35 4.22 13.12 6.33
C GLY A 35 4.74 13.90 5.12
N LYS A 36 6.01 14.34 5.14
CA LYS A 36 6.62 15.03 3.99
C LYS A 36 6.81 14.10 2.79
N CYS A 37 7.16 12.84 3.03
CA CYS A 37 7.25 11.83 1.97
C CYS A 37 5.89 11.57 1.33
N TRP A 38 4.83 11.55 2.15
CA TRP A 38 3.45 11.40 1.69
C TRP A 38 3.00 12.58 0.83
N ASP A 39 3.24 13.82 1.29
CA ASP A 39 2.89 15.02 0.53
C ASP A 39 3.56 15.01 -0.87
N PHE A 40 4.85 14.65 -0.93
CA PHE A 40 5.55 14.48 -2.20
C PHE A 40 4.95 13.38 -3.09
N PHE A 41 4.51 12.27 -2.50
CA PHE A 41 3.92 11.16 -3.25
C PHE A 41 2.57 11.55 -3.88
N VAL A 42 1.73 12.28 -3.15
CA VAL A 42 0.43 12.76 -3.65
C VAL A 42 0.59 13.74 -4.80
N ASP A 43 1.67 14.54 -4.80
CA ASP A 43 1.97 15.50 -5.87
C ASP A 43 2.49 14.84 -7.16
N LEU A 44 2.83 13.54 -7.16
CA LEU A 44 3.30 12.85 -8.36
C LEU A 44 2.18 12.68 -9.39
N PRO A 45 2.49 12.75 -10.70
CA PRO A 45 1.50 12.51 -11.74
C PRO A 45 1.02 11.06 -11.75
N GLU A 46 -0.26 10.87 -12.00
CA GLU A 46 -0.88 9.54 -12.11
C GLU A 46 -0.34 8.75 -13.30
N PHE A 47 -0.25 7.42 -13.13
CA PHE A 47 0.21 6.54 -14.18
C PHE A 47 -0.88 6.31 -15.24
N ASP A 48 -0.48 6.17 -16.50
CA ASP A 48 -1.42 5.92 -17.59
C ASP A 48 -2.11 4.54 -17.44
N ARG A 49 -3.40 4.59 -17.09
CA ARG A 49 -4.24 3.41 -16.83
C ARG A 49 -4.34 2.45 -18.02
N THR A 50 -4.15 2.94 -19.25
CA THR A 50 -4.21 2.10 -20.46
C THR A 50 -3.00 1.16 -20.61
N LYS A 51 -1.90 1.49 -19.93
CA LYS A 51 -0.65 0.71 -19.94
C LYS A 51 -0.59 -0.36 -18.83
N VAL A 52 -1.63 -0.46 -18.01
CA VAL A 52 -1.68 -1.35 -16.84
C VAL A 52 -2.39 -2.66 -17.19
N ASN A 53 -1.71 -3.80 -17.03
CA ASN A 53 -2.35 -5.11 -17.13
C ASN A 53 -3.07 -5.44 -15.82
N LYS A 54 -4.40 -5.30 -15.83
CA LYS A 54 -5.29 -5.58 -14.69
C LYS A 54 -5.22 -7.03 -14.16
N ASN A 55 -4.71 -7.98 -14.95
CA ASN A 55 -4.57 -9.38 -14.53
C ASN A 55 -3.32 -9.66 -13.68
N LEU A 56 -2.36 -8.73 -13.62
CA LEU A 56 -1.16 -8.86 -12.82
C LEU A 56 -1.32 -8.10 -11.50
N VAL A 57 -1.27 -8.81 -10.37
CA VAL A 57 -1.43 -8.21 -9.03
C VAL A 57 -0.53 -6.99 -8.83
N LYS A 58 0.74 -7.08 -9.21
CA LYS A 58 1.70 -5.96 -9.10
C LYS A 58 1.26 -4.72 -9.88
N GLN A 59 0.66 -4.91 -11.05
CA GLN A 59 0.25 -3.81 -11.91
C GLN A 59 -1.12 -3.25 -11.50
N ALA A 60 -2.03 -4.09 -11.02
CA ALA A 60 -3.30 -3.64 -10.45
C ALA A 60 -3.11 -2.67 -9.28
N MET A 61 -2.03 -2.81 -8.49
CA MET A 61 -1.69 -1.91 -7.39
C MET A 61 -1.19 -0.52 -7.82
N LEU A 62 -0.92 -0.31 -9.13
CA LEU A 62 -0.60 1.03 -9.67
C LEU A 62 -1.85 1.87 -9.93
N LEU A 63 -3.04 1.24 -9.93
CA LEU A 63 -4.29 1.96 -10.15
C LEU A 63 -4.71 2.66 -8.86
N GLU A 64 -5.20 3.89 -9.02
CA GLU A 64 -5.80 4.68 -7.96
C GLU A 64 -6.84 3.88 -7.17
N PRO A 65 -6.69 3.75 -5.84
CA PRO A 65 -7.69 3.11 -5.00
C PRO A 65 -8.85 4.09 -4.72
N LEU A 66 -10.06 3.74 -5.13
CA LEU A 66 -11.25 4.60 -4.89
C LEU A 66 -11.89 4.36 -3.51
N PHE A 67 -11.31 3.46 -2.71
CA PHE A 67 -11.77 3.14 -1.37
C PHE A 67 -10.59 3.13 -0.39
N GLU A 68 -10.40 4.24 0.31
CA GLU A 68 -9.32 4.46 1.27
C GLU A 68 -9.83 5.01 2.61
N PHE A 69 -9.06 4.77 3.68
CA PHE A 69 -9.31 5.30 5.04
C PHE A 69 -10.71 5.03 5.62
N SER A 70 -11.28 3.86 5.32
CA SER A 70 -12.54 3.42 5.92
C SER A 70 -12.44 3.32 7.45
N GLY A 71 -13.50 3.66 8.17
CA GLY A 71 -13.60 3.51 9.63
C GLY A 71 -13.74 2.07 10.14
N SER A 72 -13.31 1.08 9.35
CA SER A 72 -13.36 -0.34 9.68
C SER A 72 -12.31 -0.73 10.73
N CYS A 73 -12.45 -1.93 11.29
CA CYS A 73 -11.48 -2.49 12.23
C CYS A 73 -10.06 -2.58 11.62
N ALA A 74 -9.05 -2.49 12.48
CA ALA A 74 -7.66 -2.64 12.05
C ALA A 74 -7.40 -4.05 11.50
N GLY A 75 -7.02 -4.14 10.21
CA GLY A 75 -6.78 -5.43 9.56
C GLY A 75 -8.04 -6.17 9.10
N CYS A 76 -9.17 -5.45 9.01
CA CYS A 76 -10.41 -5.94 8.42
C CYS A 76 -10.18 -6.46 6.99
N GLY A 77 -10.40 -7.76 6.79
CA GLY A 77 -10.13 -8.44 5.51
C GLY A 77 -11.09 -8.03 4.39
N GLU A 78 -12.26 -7.53 4.75
CA GLU A 78 -13.30 -7.09 3.81
C GLU A 78 -12.84 -5.87 3.00
N THR A 79 -12.19 -4.91 3.67
CA THR A 79 -11.73 -3.66 3.03
C THR A 79 -10.72 -3.90 1.91
N ALA A 80 -9.92 -4.97 2.02
CA ALA A 80 -8.95 -5.34 0.99
C ALA A 80 -9.63 -5.76 -0.32
N TYR A 81 -10.73 -6.51 -0.23
CA TYR A 81 -11.51 -6.91 -1.41
C TYR A 81 -12.26 -5.73 -2.02
N VAL A 82 -12.90 -4.89 -1.20
CA VAL A 82 -13.63 -3.71 -1.69
C VAL A 82 -12.67 -2.75 -2.40
N ARG A 83 -11.49 -2.50 -1.83
CA ARG A 83 -10.43 -1.71 -2.45
C ARG A 83 -10.03 -2.28 -3.81
N LEU A 84 -9.74 -3.59 -3.90
CA LEU A 84 -9.34 -4.23 -5.14
C LEU A 84 -10.43 -4.15 -6.22
N VAL A 85 -11.70 -4.39 -5.86
CA VAL A 85 -12.83 -4.26 -6.79
C VAL A 85 -12.93 -2.83 -7.29
N SER A 86 -12.76 -1.83 -6.43
CA SER A 86 -12.83 -0.42 -6.83
C SER A 86 -11.72 -0.02 -7.82
N GLN A 87 -10.54 -0.63 -7.72
CA GLN A 87 -9.42 -0.40 -8.65
C GLN A 87 -9.67 -1.05 -10.03
N LEU A 88 -10.32 -2.21 -10.05
CA LEU A 88 -10.56 -2.97 -11.27
C LEU A 88 -11.83 -2.53 -12.01
N ARG A 89 -12.79 -1.95 -11.27
CA ARG A 89 -14.11 -1.56 -11.78
C ARG A 89 -14.09 -0.13 -12.31
N GLU A 90 -13.72 0.02 -13.57
CA GLU A 90 -14.32 0.95 -14.55
C GLU A 90 -13.82 0.60 -15.97
N PRO A 91 -14.56 1.01 -17.02
CA PRO A 91 -14.60 0.39 -18.36
C PRO A 91 -13.26 0.29 -19.08
#